data_AF-A0AAU2G4G5-F1
#
_entry.id   AF-A0AAU2G4G5-F1
#
_cell.length_a   1.000
_cell.length_b   1.000
_cell.length_c   1.000
_cell.angle_alpha   90.00
_cell.angle_beta   90.00
_cell.angle_gamma   90.00
#
_symmetry.space_group_name_H-M   'P 1'
#
loop_
_entity.id
_entity.type
_entity.pdbx_description
1 polymer ?
#
loop_
_entity_poly.entity_id
_entity_poly.type
_entity_poly.pdbx_seq_one_letter_code
_entity_poly.pdbx_strand_id
1 'polypeptide(L)'
;MSLTATGTATAAAADDGQAPTAQASPRKAGSVDPNGLTGVPAPGKTRPATMTPGESCGPTPAGSRERKAGAVKGCVTSIATPAAPAGRKSLAAAPQAAPAAAADSGSCALAAPRTWYYNRFAYCVHGLTVLYTLKDSNDKEIGTGTLDVSSSAVLPAKGTTWSEFVRVTMTGATGAVTTLSVRFRPACSAGCKVTKSPRWTGKTIIKDQVLNGDVVYESTPAPGTKVDFTTSYELFVTSPGAQITDPNASWSNPEKIRCDDAVRDTTTSAAPDPGCVVPSYMPVVKMSDQPTPQGAGAAAAGYLWAQSNLPDGWGRAKPLTRAKGDVAGRTARTCGTFQARTDLVSNDSCGEFPFAVTREGGTDGAQCAEILPRHSTRGGWVTDVLDGGTSSPCARAHVPLADKQAAEAQLAEGFENQRVVEDDQFKVEISGSIAEPQAVCRQNAPAGSVPSGNGWIKNTTAPVPHVNKTVPLSPAGTRAERAQACLGIAPPKGTEAEGDITGWADADAFRTANSTTAGLARCHLIPNVLGGKGGKNDGGPDNLVPCWQSGMNTGTPSMRTYEAVAQRAAREVKDGGILGPNDAIFYQVTPDYLNSDSTIPQAVTMSARVERSDGTSQPLFPDVYITNTQKNTGQLNLGN
;
A
#
# COMPACT_ATOMS: atom_id res chain seq x y z
N MET A 1 47.60 33.64 8.10
CA MET A 1 48.61 32.68 7.58
C MET A 1 48.05 32.10 6.29
N SER A 2 48.66 32.48 5.18
CA SER A 2 48.35 32.03 3.83
C SER A 2 48.64 30.54 3.66
N LEU A 3 47.91 29.87 2.76
CA LEU A 3 48.50 29.00 1.73
C LEU A 3 47.43 28.58 0.72
N THR A 4 47.57 29.16 -0.46
CA THR A 4 47.07 28.71 -1.76
C THR A 4 47.80 27.44 -2.20
N ALA A 5 47.11 26.55 -2.89
CA ALA A 5 47.74 25.55 -3.77
C ALA A 5 46.84 25.26 -4.98
N THR A 6 47.29 25.76 -6.13
CA THR A 6 46.89 25.38 -7.48
C THR A 6 47.56 24.07 -7.88
N GLY A 7 46.88 23.25 -8.67
CA GLY A 7 47.44 22.03 -9.26
C GLY A 7 46.66 21.61 -10.49
N THR A 8 47.08 22.08 -11.66
CA THR A 8 46.72 21.58 -12.99
C THR A 8 47.54 20.34 -13.33
N ALA A 9 46.91 19.30 -13.86
CA ALA A 9 47.57 18.32 -14.73
C ALA A 9 46.61 17.76 -15.78
N THR A 10 47.19 17.60 -16.96
CA THR A 10 46.67 17.34 -18.30
C THR A 10 46.12 15.93 -18.53
N ALA A 11 45.24 15.86 -19.54
CA ALA A 11 44.55 14.69 -20.07
C ALA A 11 45.45 13.65 -20.77
N ALA A 12 44.95 12.41 -20.80
CA ALA A 12 45.20 11.45 -21.87
C ALA A 12 43.87 10.80 -22.25
N ALA A 13 43.53 10.91 -23.54
CA ALA A 13 42.33 10.36 -24.16
C ALA A 13 42.53 8.89 -24.54
N ALA A 14 41.46 8.10 -24.41
CA ALA A 14 41.20 6.96 -25.26
C ALA A 14 39.74 7.06 -25.72
N ASP A 15 39.61 7.13 -27.03
CA ASP A 15 38.42 7.33 -27.85
C ASP A 15 37.76 5.97 -28.10
N ASP A 16 36.44 5.89 -27.96
CA ASP A 16 35.62 4.94 -28.72
C ASP A 16 34.20 5.53 -28.79
N GLY A 17 33.83 5.93 -30.01
CA GLY A 17 32.68 6.78 -30.26
C GLY A 17 31.35 6.05 -30.42
N GLN A 18 30.26 6.77 -30.12
CA GLN A 18 29.04 6.74 -30.94
C GLN A 18 28.15 7.97 -30.72
N ALA A 19 27.92 8.66 -31.85
CA ALA A 19 26.96 9.68 -32.29
C ALA A 19 26.08 10.52 -31.31
N PRO A 20 25.86 11.81 -31.60
CA PRO A 20 25.12 12.76 -30.77
C PRO A 20 23.62 12.80 -31.12
N THR A 21 22.74 12.89 -30.13
CA THR A 21 21.34 13.25 -30.37
C THR A 21 20.77 14.24 -29.36
N ALA A 22 20.56 15.45 -29.89
CA ALA A 22 19.40 16.33 -29.73
C ALA A 22 19.06 16.90 -28.34
N GLN A 23 19.37 18.20 -28.22
CA GLN A 23 18.73 19.18 -27.34
C GLN A 23 17.20 19.03 -27.32
N ALA A 24 16.63 18.88 -26.12
CA ALA A 24 15.19 18.85 -25.91
C ALA A 24 14.58 20.25 -26.08
N SER A 25 14.04 20.50 -27.27
CA SER A 25 13.00 21.51 -27.48
C SER A 25 11.62 20.95 -27.05
N PRO A 26 10.66 21.81 -26.64
CA PRO A 26 9.41 21.39 -26.01
C PRO A 26 8.53 20.57 -26.97
N ARG A 27 8.27 19.31 -26.61
CA ARG A 27 7.37 18.42 -27.36
C ARG A 27 5.91 18.81 -27.14
N LYS A 28 5.22 19.10 -28.25
CA LYS A 28 3.76 19.10 -28.35
C LYS A 28 3.23 17.69 -28.03
N ALA A 29 2.18 17.63 -27.21
CA ALA A 29 1.47 16.40 -26.90
C ALA A 29 0.80 15.81 -28.15
N GLY A 30 1.06 14.52 -28.41
CA GLY A 30 0.42 13.76 -29.47
C GLY A 30 0.42 12.27 -29.12
N SER A 31 -0.80 11.74 -28.94
CA SER A 31 -1.26 10.34 -29.06
C SER A 31 -0.50 9.23 -28.31
N VAL A 32 -1.19 8.61 -27.36
CA VAL A 32 -0.82 7.31 -26.76
C VAL A 32 -1.94 6.29 -27.06
N ASP A 33 -1.54 5.04 -27.32
CA ASP A 33 -2.34 3.87 -27.72
C ASP A 33 -3.37 3.45 -26.65
N PRO A 34 -4.67 3.26 -27.00
CA PRO A 34 -5.75 2.98 -26.05
C PRO A 34 -5.76 1.59 -25.40
N ASN A 35 -4.86 0.65 -25.77
CA ASN A 35 -4.88 -0.71 -25.22
C ASN A 35 -3.92 -0.96 -24.03
N GLY A 36 -3.29 0.08 -23.49
CA GLY A 36 -2.20 -0.07 -22.50
C GLY A 36 -2.50 0.25 -21.03
N LEU A 37 -3.74 0.53 -20.61
CA LEU A 37 -3.99 1.03 -19.24
C LEU A 37 -5.02 0.22 -18.45
N THR A 38 -4.55 -0.79 -17.72
CA THR A 38 -5.24 -1.34 -16.56
C THR A 38 -5.04 -0.41 -15.36
N GLY A 39 -6.14 0.14 -14.81
CA GLY A 39 -6.12 0.89 -13.54
C GLY A 39 -6.47 2.37 -13.65
N VAL A 40 -7.65 2.70 -14.20
CA VAL A 40 -8.20 4.06 -14.08
C VAL A 40 -8.84 4.20 -12.68
N PRO A 41 -8.42 5.15 -11.83
CA PRO A 41 -9.08 5.37 -10.54
C PRO A 41 -10.55 5.74 -10.74
N ALA A 42 -11.44 5.11 -9.97
CA ALA A 42 -12.85 5.48 -9.93
C ALA A 42 -13.02 6.95 -9.49
N PRO A 43 -14.07 7.66 -9.95
CA PRO A 43 -14.30 9.04 -9.53
C PRO A 43 -14.49 9.14 -8.01
N GLY A 44 -13.77 10.07 -7.37
CA GLY A 44 -13.65 10.11 -5.92
C GLY A 44 -14.71 10.93 -5.19
N LYS A 45 -15.33 11.96 -5.81
CA LYS A 45 -16.49 12.69 -5.27
C LYS A 45 -17.49 13.04 -6.37
N THR A 46 -18.78 13.01 -6.02
CA THR A 46 -19.89 13.38 -6.91
C THR A 46 -20.78 14.45 -6.30
N ARG A 47 -21.27 15.38 -7.13
CA ARG A 47 -22.35 16.30 -6.74
C ARG A 47 -23.41 16.39 -7.83
N PRO A 48 -24.71 16.49 -7.46
CA PRO A 48 -25.74 16.80 -8.43
C PRO A 48 -25.42 18.11 -9.16
N ALA A 49 -25.66 18.15 -10.47
CA ALA A 49 -25.59 19.39 -11.20
C ALA A 49 -26.81 20.24 -10.90
N THR A 50 -26.60 21.32 -10.15
CA THR A 50 -27.64 22.33 -9.94
C THR A 50 -27.61 23.32 -11.10
N MET A 51 -28.65 23.29 -11.93
CA MET A 51 -28.90 24.36 -12.90
C MET A 51 -29.82 25.40 -12.25
N THR A 52 -29.66 26.68 -12.60
CA THR A 52 -30.57 27.72 -12.12
C THR A 52 -31.97 27.41 -12.64
N PRO A 53 -32.97 27.13 -11.77
CA PRO A 53 -34.32 26.82 -12.22
C PRO A 53 -34.96 28.08 -12.80
N GLY A 54 -35.48 28.00 -14.02
CA GLY A 54 -36.17 29.12 -14.64
C GLY A 54 -36.38 28.92 -16.14
N GLU A 55 -37.53 29.37 -16.64
CA GLU A 55 -37.76 29.55 -18.06
C GLU A 55 -37.42 31.01 -18.39
N SER A 56 -36.42 31.21 -19.24
CA SER A 56 -36.12 32.53 -19.81
C SER A 56 -36.73 32.59 -21.21
N CYS A 57 -37.43 33.67 -21.57
CA CYS A 57 -38.10 33.79 -22.88
C CYS A 57 -37.80 35.13 -23.54
N GLY A 58 -37.62 35.10 -24.86
CA GLY A 58 -37.45 36.30 -25.70
C GLY A 58 -38.37 36.28 -26.92
N PRO A 59 -38.71 37.45 -27.50
CA PRO A 59 -39.52 37.52 -28.71
C PRO A 59 -38.80 36.91 -29.91
N THR A 60 -39.54 36.22 -30.79
CA THR A 60 -38.98 35.77 -32.07
C THR A 60 -38.83 36.96 -33.03
N PRO A 61 -37.75 37.03 -33.84
CA PRO A 61 -37.54 38.13 -34.78
C PRO A 61 -38.63 38.22 -35.84
N ALA A 62 -38.98 39.45 -36.20
CA ALA A 62 -39.85 39.72 -37.34
C ALA A 62 -39.21 39.16 -38.64
N GLY A 63 -40.00 38.44 -39.44
CA GLY A 63 -39.54 37.85 -40.72
C GLY A 63 -38.80 36.51 -40.61
N SER A 64 -38.49 36.03 -39.40
CA SER A 64 -37.87 34.72 -39.18
C SER A 64 -38.77 33.56 -39.65
N ARG A 65 -38.17 32.40 -39.93
CA ARG A 65 -38.92 31.18 -40.31
C ARG A 65 -39.91 30.80 -39.23
N GLU A 66 -39.52 30.96 -37.97
CA GLU A 66 -40.30 30.63 -36.79
C GLU A 66 -41.50 31.58 -36.66
N ARG A 67 -41.31 32.88 -36.92
CA ARG A 67 -42.41 33.86 -36.95
C ARG A 67 -43.40 33.58 -38.06
N LYS A 68 -42.94 33.12 -39.23
CA LYS A 68 -43.81 32.64 -40.33
C LYS A 68 -44.56 31.36 -39.98
N ALA A 69 -44.00 30.53 -39.10
CA ALA A 69 -44.64 29.33 -38.56
C ALA A 69 -45.59 29.62 -37.37
N GLY A 70 -45.81 30.89 -37.03
CA GLY A 70 -46.73 31.31 -35.97
C GLY A 70 -46.10 31.51 -34.59
N ALA A 71 -44.78 31.36 -34.45
CA ALA A 71 -44.10 31.61 -33.17
C ALA A 71 -44.12 33.10 -32.82
N VAL A 72 -44.35 33.44 -31.56
CA VAL A 72 -44.18 34.83 -31.07
C VAL A 72 -43.05 34.99 -30.06
N LYS A 73 -42.69 33.91 -29.34
CA LYS A 73 -41.59 33.87 -28.38
C LYS A 73 -40.87 32.52 -28.37
N GLY A 74 -39.59 32.54 -28.04
CA GLY A 74 -38.76 31.37 -27.81
C GLY A 74 -38.28 31.36 -26.36
N CYS A 75 -38.33 30.20 -25.71
CA CYS A 75 -37.99 30.03 -24.31
C CYS A 75 -36.86 29.01 -24.14
N VAL A 76 -35.97 29.23 -23.17
CA VAL A 76 -34.93 28.29 -22.76
C VAL A 76 -35.19 27.88 -21.32
N THR A 77 -35.18 26.58 -21.07
CA THR A 77 -35.34 26.00 -19.74
C THR A 77 -34.22 25.01 -19.48
N SER A 78 -33.60 25.12 -18.32
CA SER A 78 -32.77 24.08 -17.72
C SER A 78 -33.69 23.02 -17.12
N ILE A 79 -33.78 21.83 -17.74
CA ILE A 79 -34.67 20.79 -17.20
C ILE A 79 -33.92 19.89 -16.22
N ALA A 80 -34.36 19.90 -14.96
CA ALA A 80 -33.91 18.94 -13.94
C ALA A 80 -34.40 17.50 -14.22
N THR A 81 -35.41 17.33 -15.08
CA THR A 81 -36.08 16.06 -15.43
C THR A 81 -36.26 16.02 -16.96
N PRO A 82 -35.90 14.96 -17.71
CA PRO A 82 -36.13 14.96 -19.15
C PRO A 82 -37.63 15.13 -19.43
N ALA A 83 -38.00 15.95 -20.41
CA ALA A 83 -39.35 15.97 -20.93
C ALA A 83 -39.67 14.55 -21.45
N ALA A 84 -40.78 13.96 -20.99
CA ALA A 84 -41.21 12.67 -21.48
C ALA A 84 -41.32 12.72 -23.01
N PRO A 85 -40.72 11.78 -23.75
CA PRO A 85 -40.86 11.77 -25.20
C PRO A 85 -42.35 11.70 -25.55
N ALA A 86 -42.83 12.69 -26.29
CA ALA A 86 -44.20 12.69 -26.80
C ALA A 86 -44.44 11.39 -27.56
N GLY A 87 -45.41 10.62 -27.08
CA GLY A 87 -45.51 9.19 -27.32
C GLY A 87 -45.54 8.77 -28.79
N ARG A 88 -44.66 7.84 -29.12
CA ARG A 88 -44.95 6.70 -30.01
C ARG A 88 -44.36 5.45 -29.37
N LYS A 89 -45.19 4.43 -29.16
CA LYS A 89 -44.73 3.07 -28.83
C LYS A 89 -43.86 2.60 -30.01
N SER A 90 -42.54 2.69 -29.90
CA SER A 90 -41.63 1.96 -30.79
C SER A 90 -41.14 0.70 -30.07
N LEU A 91 -41.21 -0.41 -30.79
CA LEU A 91 -40.64 -1.69 -30.42
C LEU A 91 -39.14 -1.53 -30.12
N ALA A 92 -38.70 -2.28 -29.10
CA ALA A 92 -37.33 -2.49 -28.63
C ALA A 92 -36.22 -1.90 -29.53
N ALA A 93 -35.65 -0.77 -29.11
CA ALA A 93 -34.39 -0.28 -29.66
C ALA A 93 -33.23 -0.99 -28.95
N ALA A 94 -32.35 -1.61 -29.74
CA ALA A 94 -31.07 -2.17 -29.31
C ALA A 94 -30.20 -1.10 -28.63
N PRO A 95 -29.25 -1.48 -27.74
CA PRO A 95 -28.40 -0.52 -27.04
C PRO A 95 -27.54 0.23 -28.07
N GLN A 96 -27.83 1.52 -28.25
CA GLN A 96 -27.05 2.39 -29.10
C GLN A 96 -25.78 2.79 -28.33
N ALA A 97 -24.64 2.25 -28.76
CA ALA A 97 -23.33 2.58 -28.19
C ALA A 97 -23.06 4.08 -28.32
N ALA A 98 -22.71 4.73 -27.21
CA ALA A 98 -22.27 6.11 -27.20
C ALA A 98 -20.97 6.24 -28.02
N PRO A 99 -20.85 7.24 -28.91
CA PRO A 99 -19.58 7.49 -29.59
C PRO A 99 -18.53 7.94 -28.56
N ALA A 100 -17.45 7.17 -28.46
CA ALA A 100 -16.31 7.42 -27.61
C ALA A 100 -15.72 8.81 -27.88
N ALA A 101 -15.94 9.74 -26.95
CA ALA A 101 -15.15 10.96 -26.87
C ALA A 101 -13.78 10.56 -26.30
N ALA A 102 -12.71 10.87 -27.03
CA ALA A 102 -11.34 10.67 -26.58
C ALA A 102 -11.15 11.40 -25.24
N ALA A 103 -11.04 10.59 -24.18
CA ALA A 103 -10.75 11.01 -22.83
C ALA A 103 -9.24 10.84 -22.62
N ASP A 104 -8.47 11.91 -22.80
CA ASP A 104 -7.10 11.94 -22.31
C ASP A 104 -7.10 12.41 -20.85
N SER A 105 -6.82 11.46 -19.96
CA SER A 105 -6.63 11.55 -18.49
C SER A 105 -7.87 11.76 -17.59
N GLY A 106 -8.66 10.69 -17.44
CA GLY A 106 -9.08 10.16 -16.11
C GLY A 106 -10.05 10.96 -15.24
N SER A 107 -11.36 10.86 -15.51
CA SER A 107 -12.42 10.68 -14.48
C SER A 107 -13.84 10.53 -15.07
N CYS A 108 -14.01 10.77 -16.37
CA CYS A 108 -15.34 10.97 -16.97
C CYS A 108 -15.96 9.72 -17.62
N ALA A 109 -15.25 8.59 -17.60
CA ALA A 109 -15.66 7.38 -18.31
C ALA A 109 -16.87 6.65 -17.67
N LEU A 110 -17.27 7.03 -16.45
CA LEU A 110 -18.29 6.33 -15.66
C LEU A 110 -19.20 7.34 -14.96
N ALA A 111 -20.24 7.82 -15.64
CA ALA A 111 -21.09 8.87 -15.08
C ALA A 111 -22.58 8.67 -15.33
N ALA A 112 -23.36 8.71 -14.26
CA ALA A 112 -24.79 8.97 -14.32
C ALA A 112 -24.99 10.40 -14.86
N PRO A 113 -25.96 10.63 -15.76
CA PRO A 113 -26.22 11.96 -16.31
C PRO A 113 -26.55 12.95 -15.18
N ARG A 114 -26.22 14.22 -15.41
CA ARG A 114 -26.48 15.37 -14.51
C ARG A 114 -25.74 15.32 -13.18
N THR A 115 -24.57 14.70 -13.18
CA THR A 115 -23.70 14.64 -12.01
C THR A 115 -22.34 15.24 -12.36
N TRP A 116 -21.86 16.11 -11.49
CA TRP A 116 -20.49 16.55 -11.50
C TRP A 116 -19.60 15.52 -10.80
N TYR A 117 -18.44 15.27 -11.38
CA TYR A 117 -17.42 14.34 -10.91
C TYR A 117 -16.14 15.11 -10.64
N TYR A 118 -15.52 14.83 -9.50
CA TYR A 118 -14.31 15.51 -9.05
C TYR A 118 -13.28 14.53 -8.55
N ASN A 119 -12.02 14.87 -8.82
CA ASN A 119 -10.88 14.45 -8.04
C ASN A 119 -10.05 15.71 -7.71
N ARG A 120 -8.86 15.52 -7.13
CA ARG A 120 -8.03 16.66 -6.71
C ARG A 120 -7.58 17.56 -7.87
N PHE A 121 -7.39 17.01 -9.07
CA PHE A 121 -6.81 17.69 -10.22
C PHE A 121 -7.71 17.65 -11.46
N ALA A 122 -8.98 17.30 -11.33
CA ALA A 122 -9.89 17.23 -12.46
C ALA A 122 -11.34 17.38 -12.02
N TYR A 123 -12.15 17.90 -12.93
CA TYR A 123 -13.59 17.98 -12.79
C TYR A 123 -14.28 17.71 -14.13
N CYS A 124 -15.46 17.12 -14.10
CA CYS A 124 -16.32 17.03 -15.28
C CYS A 124 -17.81 16.87 -14.97
N VAL A 125 -18.64 17.12 -15.97
CA VAL A 125 -20.10 16.96 -15.92
C VAL A 125 -20.59 16.45 -17.27
N HIS A 126 -21.57 15.55 -17.24
CA HIS A 126 -22.22 15.01 -18.43
C HIS A 126 -23.73 15.07 -18.31
N GLY A 127 -24.43 15.15 -19.44
CA GLY A 127 -25.88 14.97 -19.46
C GLY A 127 -26.70 16.17 -19.00
N LEU A 128 -26.12 17.39 -18.97
CA LEU A 128 -26.88 18.59 -18.64
C LEU A 128 -27.85 18.89 -19.78
N THR A 129 -29.15 18.90 -19.48
CA THR A 129 -30.19 19.05 -20.51
C THR A 129 -30.70 20.48 -20.56
N VAL A 130 -30.58 21.11 -21.73
CA VAL A 130 -31.16 22.42 -22.03
C VAL A 130 -32.28 22.24 -23.05
N LEU A 131 -33.48 22.71 -22.72
CA LEU A 131 -34.63 22.70 -23.62
C LEU A 131 -34.85 24.09 -24.19
N TYR A 132 -34.99 24.16 -25.50
CA TYR A 132 -35.51 25.30 -26.22
C TYR A 132 -36.94 25.01 -26.69
N THR A 133 -37.87 25.92 -26.42
CA THR A 133 -39.30 25.78 -26.77
C THR A 133 -39.76 27.00 -27.56
N LEU A 134 -40.36 26.78 -28.73
CA LEU A 134 -41.06 27.82 -29.49
C LEU A 134 -42.55 27.82 -29.10
N LYS A 135 -43.09 29.01 -28.79
CA LYS A 135 -44.49 29.20 -28.42
C LYS A 135 -45.20 30.18 -29.35
N ASP A 136 -46.46 29.90 -29.65
CA ASP A 136 -47.35 30.80 -30.40
C ASP A 136 -47.97 31.90 -29.51
N SER A 137 -48.86 32.72 -30.07
CA SER A 137 -49.52 33.82 -29.35
C SER A 137 -50.45 33.38 -28.21
N ASN A 138 -50.82 32.11 -28.16
CA ASN A 138 -51.64 31.51 -27.10
C ASN A 138 -50.80 30.71 -26.11
N ASP A 139 -49.48 30.91 -26.10
CA ASP A 139 -48.54 30.18 -25.26
C ASP A 139 -48.44 28.66 -25.57
N LYS A 140 -48.97 28.23 -26.73
CA LYS A 140 -48.92 26.83 -27.14
C LYS A 140 -47.55 26.50 -27.74
N GLU A 141 -46.97 25.40 -27.31
CA GLU A 141 -45.74 24.84 -27.90
C GLU A 141 -45.98 24.42 -29.36
N ILE A 142 -45.13 24.93 -30.26
CA ILE A 142 -45.16 24.59 -31.70
C ILE A 142 -43.86 23.95 -32.18
N GLY A 143 -42.88 23.76 -31.30
CA GLY A 143 -41.67 23.00 -31.56
C GLY A 143 -40.65 23.10 -30.42
N THR A 144 -39.82 22.06 -30.29
CA THR A 144 -38.77 21.98 -29.25
C THR A 144 -37.43 21.55 -29.82
N GLY A 145 -36.36 22.04 -29.21
CA GLY A 145 -35.00 21.57 -29.42
C GLY A 145 -34.36 21.19 -28.10
N THR A 146 -33.78 19.99 -28.02
CA THR A 146 -33.12 19.49 -26.81
C THR A 146 -31.61 19.48 -27.03
N LEU A 147 -30.87 20.11 -26.14
CA LEU A 147 -29.42 20.13 -26.13
C LEU A 147 -28.90 19.36 -24.92
N ASP A 148 -27.88 18.56 -25.16
CA ASP A 148 -27.07 17.87 -24.14
C ASP A 148 -25.72 18.58 -24.02
N VAL A 149 -25.34 18.95 -22.79
CA VAL A 149 -24.10 19.64 -22.50
C VAL A 149 -23.23 18.79 -21.58
N SER A 150 -21.94 18.72 -21.92
CA SER A 150 -20.90 18.12 -21.10
C SER A 150 -19.66 19.00 -21.07
N SER A 151 -18.94 19.01 -19.95
CA SER A 151 -17.64 19.65 -19.85
C SER A 151 -16.66 18.86 -18.99
N SER A 152 -15.36 19.04 -19.24
CA SER A 152 -14.30 18.38 -18.49
C SER A 152 -13.01 19.20 -18.51
N ALA A 153 -12.28 19.21 -17.39
CA ALA A 153 -10.99 19.87 -17.28
C ALA A 153 -10.01 19.11 -16.38
N VAL A 154 -8.73 19.28 -16.66
CA VAL A 154 -7.62 18.88 -15.78
C VAL A 154 -6.95 20.14 -15.25
N LEU A 155 -6.85 20.23 -13.94
CA LEU A 155 -6.17 21.29 -13.23
C LEU A 155 -4.66 21.00 -13.15
N PRO A 156 -3.80 21.99 -13.43
CA PRO A 156 -2.36 21.82 -13.38
C PRO A 156 -1.85 21.75 -11.94
N ALA A 157 -1.16 20.68 -11.57
CA ALA A 157 -0.38 20.66 -10.33
C ALA A 157 0.76 21.70 -10.35
N LYS A 158 1.24 22.04 -11.56
CA LYS A 158 2.22 23.10 -11.85
C LYS A 158 1.73 23.92 -13.06
N GLY A 159 1.53 25.22 -12.85
CA GLY A 159 0.98 26.17 -13.82
C GLY A 159 -0.30 26.86 -13.33
N THR A 160 -0.58 28.04 -13.87
CA THR A 160 -1.72 28.90 -13.50
C THR A 160 -2.83 28.93 -14.55
N THR A 161 -2.68 28.17 -15.63
CA THR A 161 -3.58 28.18 -16.79
C THR A 161 -4.05 26.76 -17.07
N TRP A 162 -5.34 26.59 -17.35
CA TRP A 162 -5.91 25.29 -17.73
C TRP A 162 -7.00 25.42 -18.78
N SER A 163 -7.26 24.32 -19.47
CA SER A 163 -8.27 24.22 -20.52
C SER A 163 -9.43 23.35 -20.03
N GLU A 164 -10.65 23.84 -20.18
CA GLU A 164 -11.87 23.08 -20.03
C GLU A 164 -12.48 22.82 -21.40
N PHE A 165 -12.64 21.55 -21.75
CA PHE A 165 -13.31 21.14 -22.96
C PHE A 165 -14.82 21.16 -22.74
N VAL A 166 -15.57 21.84 -23.60
CA VAL A 166 -17.04 21.91 -23.56
C VAL A 166 -17.62 21.35 -24.85
N ARG A 167 -18.66 20.53 -24.72
CA ARG A 167 -19.40 19.92 -25.83
C ARG A 167 -20.90 20.13 -25.65
N VAL A 168 -21.56 20.55 -26.73
CA VAL A 168 -23.01 20.71 -26.83
C VAL A 168 -23.51 19.89 -28.02
N THR A 169 -24.46 18.99 -27.78
CA THR A 169 -25.06 18.13 -28.81
C THR A 169 -26.56 18.39 -28.88
N MET A 170 -27.12 18.60 -30.07
CA MET A 170 -28.58 18.68 -30.20
C MET A 170 -29.18 17.28 -30.33
N THR A 171 -29.76 16.76 -29.25
CA THR A 171 -30.26 15.38 -29.18
C THR A 171 -31.72 15.24 -29.64
N GLY A 172 -32.48 16.33 -29.66
CA GLY A 172 -33.90 16.34 -30.02
C GLY A 172 -34.29 17.58 -30.81
N ALA A 173 -35.21 17.41 -31.76
CA ALA A 173 -35.81 18.48 -32.56
C ALA A 173 -37.24 18.08 -32.94
N THR A 174 -38.23 18.96 -32.73
CA THR A 174 -39.64 18.71 -33.08
C THR A 174 -40.31 19.96 -33.66
N GLY A 175 -41.40 19.75 -34.42
CA GLY A 175 -42.26 20.82 -34.91
C GLY A 175 -41.51 21.86 -35.75
N ALA A 176 -41.70 23.14 -35.41
CA ALA A 176 -41.07 24.26 -36.09
C ALA A 176 -39.55 24.42 -35.79
N VAL A 177 -39.01 23.73 -34.77
CA VAL A 177 -37.58 23.78 -34.43
C VAL A 177 -36.83 22.71 -35.22
N THR A 178 -36.07 23.12 -36.23
CA THR A 178 -35.17 22.21 -36.98
C THR A 178 -33.69 22.56 -36.84
N THR A 179 -33.40 23.77 -36.35
CA THR A 179 -32.05 24.34 -36.27
C THR A 179 -32.04 25.36 -35.13
N LEU A 180 -30.94 25.43 -34.39
CA LEU A 180 -30.74 26.39 -33.31
C LEU A 180 -29.43 27.14 -33.50
N SER A 181 -29.39 28.40 -33.11
CA SER A 181 -28.16 29.18 -32.93
C SER A 181 -27.73 29.11 -31.47
N VAL A 182 -26.45 28.87 -31.23
CA VAL A 182 -25.92 28.69 -29.86
C VAL A 182 -24.80 29.69 -29.60
N ARG A 183 -24.84 30.36 -28.44
CA ARG A 183 -23.70 31.13 -27.91
C ARG A 183 -23.38 30.65 -26.51
N PHE A 184 -22.11 30.51 -26.20
CA PHE A 184 -21.65 30.08 -24.90
C PHE A 184 -20.81 31.17 -24.24
N ARG A 185 -21.13 31.47 -22.98
CA ARG A 185 -20.43 32.47 -22.16
C ARG A 185 -19.95 31.79 -20.87
N PRO A 186 -18.68 31.37 -20.83
CA PRO A 186 -18.04 30.98 -19.58
C PRO A 186 -17.65 32.23 -18.77
N ALA A 187 -17.64 32.08 -17.46
CA ALA A 187 -17.17 33.05 -16.49
C ALA A 187 -16.54 32.32 -15.29
N CYS A 188 -15.86 33.07 -14.43
CA CYS A 188 -15.43 32.61 -13.12
C CYS A 188 -15.48 33.76 -12.12
N SER A 189 -15.55 33.41 -10.82
CA SER A 189 -15.56 34.40 -9.75
C SER A 189 -14.18 35.07 -9.56
N ALA A 190 -14.11 36.08 -8.69
CA ALA A 190 -12.87 36.80 -8.38
C ALA A 190 -11.69 35.85 -8.08
N GLY A 191 -10.51 36.19 -8.61
CA GLY A 191 -9.31 35.34 -8.53
C GLY A 191 -9.05 34.48 -9.77
N CYS A 192 -9.99 34.46 -10.73
CA CYS A 192 -9.84 33.77 -12.01
C CYS A 192 -10.26 34.69 -13.18
N LYS A 193 -9.67 34.45 -14.35
CA LYS A 193 -10.01 35.10 -15.61
C LYS A 193 -10.23 34.06 -16.72
N VAL A 194 -11.27 34.25 -17.51
CA VAL A 194 -11.43 33.56 -18.80
C VAL A 194 -10.58 34.27 -19.85
N THR A 195 -9.58 33.59 -20.41
CA THR A 195 -8.67 34.15 -21.42
C THR A 195 -9.06 33.75 -22.84
N LYS A 196 -9.73 32.60 -22.99
CA LYS A 196 -10.26 32.12 -24.27
C LYS A 196 -11.62 31.47 -24.05
N SER A 197 -12.55 31.71 -24.97
CA SER A 197 -13.86 31.06 -25.02
C SER A 197 -14.10 30.51 -26.43
N PRO A 198 -14.87 29.42 -26.58
CA PRO A 198 -15.30 28.95 -27.88
C PRO A 198 -16.05 30.04 -28.65
N ARG A 199 -15.67 30.27 -29.90
CA ARG A 199 -16.31 31.26 -30.79
C ARG A 199 -17.54 30.66 -31.47
N TRP A 200 -18.57 30.35 -30.67
CA TRP A 200 -19.82 29.77 -31.18
C TRP A 200 -20.83 30.82 -31.67
N THR A 201 -20.63 32.10 -31.39
CA THR A 201 -21.54 33.17 -31.84
C THR A 201 -21.85 33.06 -33.35
N GLY A 202 -23.15 32.90 -33.68
CA GLY A 202 -23.61 32.75 -35.06
C GLY A 202 -23.47 31.34 -35.66
N LYS A 203 -22.99 30.36 -34.89
CA LYS A 203 -22.98 28.95 -35.29
C LYS A 203 -24.37 28.34 -35.07
N THR A 204 -24.82 27.58 -36.05
CA THR A 204 -26.05 26.80 -35.97
C THR A 204 -25.75 25.34 -35.67
N ILE A 205 -26.70 24.68 -35.01
CA ILE A 205 -26.68 23.25 -34.71
C ILE A 205 -28.03 22.66 -35.16
N ILE A 206 -27.98 21.48 -35.77
CA ILE A 206 -29.17 20.67 -36.09
C ILE A 206 -29.12 19.36 -35.30
N LYS A 207 -30.21 18.59 -35.33
CA LYS A 207 -30.29 17.30 -34.63
C LYS A 207 -29.08 16.41 -34.97
N ASP A 208 -28.54 15.79 -33.93
CA ASP A 208 -27.38 14.88 -33.92
C ASP A 208 -26.03 15.55 -34.24
N GLN A 209 -25.98 16.87 -34.46
CA GLN A 209 -24.73 17.62 -34.56
C GLN A 209 -24.16 18.02 -33.20
N VAL A 210 -22.85 18.30 -33.21
CA VAL A 210 -22.05 18.65 -32.04
C VAL A 210 -21.33 19.97 -32.28
N LEU A 211 -21.42 20.88 -31.30
CA LEU A 211 -20.50 22.00 -31.15
C LEU A 211 -19.55 21.70 -30.01
N ASN A 212 -18.25 21.94 -30.20
CA ASN A 212 -17.25 21.76 -29.17
C ASN A 212 -16.20 22.88 -29.19
N GLY A 213 -15.41 22.95 -28.13
CA GLY A 213 -14.28 23.86 -28.03
C GLY A 213 -13.79 24.02 -26.61
N ASP A 214 -12.64 24.67 -26.50
CA ASP A 214 -11.96 24.91 -25.23
C ASP A 214 -12.30 26.27 -24.64
N VAL A 215 -12.56 26.28 -23.34
CA VAL A 215 -12.47 27.46 -22.48
C VAL A 215 -11.11 27.45 -21.80
N VAL A 216 -10.36 28.53 -21.90
CA VAL A 216 -9.09 28.67 -21.18
C VAL A 216 -9.28 29.63 -20.02
N TYR A 217 -8.89 29.16 -18.85
CA TYR A 217 -8.91 29.91 -17.60
C TYR A 217 -7.49 30.18 -17.12
N GLU A 218 -7.32 31.29 -16.40
CA GLU A 218 -6.06 31.71 -15.79
C GLU A 218 -6.32 32.22 -14.38
N SER A 219 -5.45 31.85 -13.43
CA SER A 219 -5.46 32.37 -12.05
C SER A 219 -4.04 32.57 -11.55
N THR A 220 -3.69 33.82 -11.24
CA THR A 220 -2.33 34.21 -10.84
C THR A 220 -2.31 34.62 -9.35
N PRO A 221 -2.26 33.66 -8.41
CA PRO A 221 -2.10 33.99 -6.99
C PRO A 221 -0.78 34.74 -6.75
N ALA A 222 -0.77 35.64 -5.76
CA ALA A 222 0.46 36.28 -5.33
C ALA A 222 1.39 35.26 -4.65
N PRO A 223 2.72 35.50 -4.62
CA PRO A 223 3.65 34.55 -4.04
C PRO A 223 3.30 34.18 -2.59
N GLY A 224 3.31 32.88 -2.28
CA GLY A 224 2.96 32.39 -0.93
C GLY A 224 1.48 32.46 -0.56
N THR A 225 0.59 32.82 -1.49
CA THR A 225 -0.86 32.96 -1.24
C THR A 225 -1.69 31.90 -1.95
N LYS A 226 -2.97 31.81 -1.58
CA LYS A 226 -3.99 30.98 -2.24
C LYS A 226 -5.20 31.82 -2.62
N VAL A 227 -5.84 31.49 -3.74
CA VAL A 227 -7.11 32.07 -4.19
C VAL A 227 -8.10 30.96 -4.51
N ASP A 228 -9.31 31.10 -3.99
CA ASP A 228 -10.42 30.17 -4.25
C ASP A 228 -11.47 30.85 -5.13
N PHE A 229 -11.92 30.14 -6.17
CA PHE A 229 -12.94 30.65 -7.09
C PHE A 229 -13.83 29.50 -7.60
N THR A 230 -14.89 29.85 -8.32
CA THR A 230 -15.78 28.90 -9.01
C THR A 230 -15.91 29.31 -10.47
N THR A 231 -16.20 28.34 -11.35
CA THR A 231 -16.54 28.58 -12.74
C THR A 231 -18.05 28.59 -12.92
N SER A 232 -18.55 29.43 -13.82
CA SER A 232 -19.95 29.55 -14.17
C SER A 232 -20.13 29.66 -15.67
N TYR A 233 -21.32 29.28 -16.15
CA TYR A 233 -21.56 29.08 -17.56
C TYR A 233 -22.97 29.53 -17.91
N GLU A 234 -23.10 30.11 -19.10
CA GLU A 234 -24.38 30.41 -19.72
C GLU A 234 -24.40 29.94 -21.17
N LEU A 235 -25.44 29.21 -21.53
CA LEU A 235 -25.73 28.78 -22.89
C LEU A 235 -26.96 29.54 -23.40
N PHE A 236 -26.73 30.46 -24.33
CA PHE A 236 -27.78 31.19 -25.03
C PHE A 236 -28.21 30.38 -26.24
N VAL A 237 -29.52 30.16 -26.37
CA VAL A 237 -30.08 29.34 -27.45
C VAL A 237 -31.20 30.12 -28.12
N THR A 238 -31.10 30.31 -29.42
CA THR A 238 -32.09 31.07 -30.21
C THR A 238 -32.39 30.39 -31.54
N SER A 239 -33.45 30.84 -32.20
CA SER A 239 -33.68 30.46 -33.60
C SER A 239 -32.68 31.18 -34.54
N PRO A 240 -32.35 30.60 -35.70
CA PRO A 240 -31.48 31.25 -36.68
C PRO A 240 -31.99 32.64 -37.09
N GLY A 241 -31.09 33.63 -37.13
CA GLY A 241 -31.43 35.02 -37.47
C GLY A 241 -32.01 35.85 -36.31
N ALA A 242 -32.14 35.27 -35.10
CA ALA A 242 -32.55 36.01 -33.92
C ALA A 242 -31.44 36.76 -33.22
N GLN A 243 -31.78 37.94 -32.69
CA GLN A 243 -30.91 38.66 -31.78
C GLN A 243 -30.71 37.80 -30.52
N ILE A 244 -29.44 37.55 -30.19
CA ILE A 244 -29.05 36.74 -29.05
C ILE A 244 -29.10 37.63 -27.81
N THR A 245 -30.30 37.92 -27.32
CA THR A 245 -30.53 38.80 -26.17
C THR A 245 -31.53 38.18 -25.20
N ASP A 246 -31.18 37.03 -24.59
CA ASP A 246 -31.82 36.42 -23.40
C ASP A 246 -33.04 35.53 -23.65
N PRO A 247 -32.82 34.31 -24.17
CA PRO A 247 -32.97 33.23 -23.20
C PRO A 247 -31.73 32.32 -23.09
N ASN A 248 -31.33 32.03 -21.86
CA ASN A 248 -30.15 31.23 -21.55
C ASN A 248 -30.43 30.19 -20.47
N ALA A 249 -29.71 29.07 -20.54
CA ALA A 249 -29.55 28.16 -19.41
C ALA A 249 -28.24 28.49 -18.70
N SER A 250 -28.26 28.52 -17.36
CA SER A 250 -27.07 28.80 -16.55
C SER A 250 -26.81 27.69 -15.53
N TRP A 251 -25.53 27.43 -15.31
CA TRP A 251 -25.04 26.49 -14.29
C TRP A 251 -23.66 26.92 -13.81
N SER A 252 -23.22 26.37 -12.69
CA SER A 252 -21.89 26.59 -12.15
C SER A 252 -21.26 25.30 -11.68
N ASN A 253 -19.94 25.32 -11.52
CA ASN A 253 -19.22 24.27 -10.84
C ASN A 253 -19.50 24.39 -9.33
N PRO A 254 -20.15 23.39 -8.69
CA PRO A 254 -20.46 23.43 -7.26
C PRO A 254 -19.24 23.25 -6.34
N GLU A 255 -18.07 22.90 -6.87
CA GLU A 255 -16.82 22.85 -6.11
C GLU A 255 -15.95 24.07 -6.38
N LYS A 256 -15.27 24.54 -5.34
CA LYS A 256 -14.26 25.58 -5.49
C LYS A 256 -13.03 24.99 -6.20
N ILE A 257 -12.39 25.82 -7.01
CA ILE A 257 -11.03 25.58 -7.49
C ILE A 257 -10.14 26.52 -6.70
N ARG A 258 -9.06 25.97 -6.15
CA ARG A 258 -8.01 26.73 -5.48
C ARG A 258 -6.79 26.76 -6.37
N CYS A 259 -6.30 27.94 -6.72
CA CYS A 259 -4.94 28.09 -7.23
C CYS A 259 -4.06 28.73 -6.17
N ASP A 260 -2.84 28.23 -6.00
CA ASP A 260 -1.96 28.65 -4.93
C ASP A 260 -0.49 28.67 -5.34
N ASP A 261 0.28 29.57 -4.72
CA ASP A 261 1.74 29.54 -4.62
C ASP A 261 2.17 29.30 -3.16
N ALA A 262 1.24 28.82 -2.33
CA ALA A 262 1.38 28.68 -0.88
C ALA A 262 2.00 27.35 -0.44
N VAL A 263 2.26 26.42 -1.37
CA VAL A 263 3.00 25.18 -1.05
C VAL A 263 4.41 25.50 -0.59
N ARG A 264 5.03 26.54 -1.19
CA ARG A 264 6.38 27.03 -0.90
C ARG A 264 6.77 26.91 0.57
N ASP A 265 7.85 26.17 0.84
CA ASP A 265 8.53 26.22 2.13
C ASP A 265 9.59 27.34 2.04
N THR A 266 9.47 28.38 2.85
CA THR A 266 10.25 29.64 2.71
C THR A 266 11.75 29.47 2.96
N THR A 267 12.20 28.24 3.21
CA THR A 267 13.55 27.85 3.60
C THR A 267 14.33 27.17 2.47
N THR A 268 13.69 26.87 1.33
CA THR A 268 14.34 26.21 0.18
C THR A 268 14.44 27.15 -1.03
N SER A 269 15.53 27.05 -1.80
CA SER A 269 15.84 27.94 -2.93
C SER A 269 15.08 27.58 -4.22
N ALA A 270 14.49 26.39 -4.31
CA ALA A 270 13.60 25.97 -5.39
C ALA A 270 12.15 26.10 -4.93
N ALA A 271 11.51 27.24 -5.20
CA ALA A 271 10.09 27.39 -4.92
C ALA A 271 9.27 26.53 -5.91
N PRO A 272 8.36 25.65 -5.44
CA PRO A 272 7.46 24.94 -6.34
C PRO A 272 6.61 25.94 -7.11
N ASP A 273 6.41 25.67 -8.40
CA ASP A 273 5.57 26.51 -9.26
C ASP A 273 4.15 26.64 -8.67
N PRO A 274 3.44 27.75 -8.92
CA PRO A 274 2.02 27.84 -8.58
C PRO A 274 1.22 26.74 -9.28
N GLY A 275 0.08 26.36 -8.72
CA GLY A 275 -0.77 25.30 -9.28
C GLY A 275 -2.19 25.34 -8.75
N CYS A 276 -3.06 24.50 -9.31
CA CYS A 276 -4.49 24.50 -9.03
C CYS A 276 -5.01 23.12 -8.62
N VAL A 277 -5.95 23.09 -7.67
CA VAL A 277 -6.59 21.88 -7.13
C VAL A 277 -8.07 22.11 -6.83
N VAL A 278 -8.82 21.03 -6.66
CA VAL A 278 -10.12 21.03 -5.97
C VAL A 278 -9.86 20.76 -4.48
N PRO A 279 -9.89 21.78 -3.60
CA PRO A 279 -9.42 21.67 -2.23
C PRO A 279 -10.35 20.82 -1.34
N SER A 280 -11.59 20.60 -1.75
CA SER A 280 -12.52 19.73 -1.03
C SER A 280 -12.13 18.25 -1.13
N TYR A 281 -11.25 17.87 -2.05
CA TYR A 281 -10.73 16.51 -2.17
C TYR A 281 -9.50 16.32 -1.28
N MET A 282 -9.56 15.37 -0.34
CA MET A 282 -8.46 15.09 0.59
C MET A 282 -7.19 14.68 -0.19
N PRO A 283 -6.05 15.37 -0.01
CA PRO A 283 -4.78 14.97 -0.58
C PRO A 283 -4.28 13.65 0.02
N VAL A 284 -3.61 12.85 -0.82
CA VAL A 284 -2.93 11.62 -0.41
C VAL A 284 -1.47 11.73 -0.83
N VAL A 285 -0.60 11.95 0.16
CA VAL A 285 0.85 11.97 -0.01
C VAL A 285 1.35 10.53 -0.05
N LYS A 286 2.17 10.19 -1.03
CA LYS A 286 2.73 8.84 -1.18
C LYS A 286 4.16 8.79 -0.65
N MET A 287 4.49 7.69 -0.01
CA MET A 287 5.82 7.38 0.49
C MET A 287 6.13 5.89 0.21
N SER A 288 7.40 5.53 0.16
CA SER A 288 7.87 4.17 -0.10
C SER A 288 8.88 3.71 0.94
N ASP A 289 8.72 2.47 1.41
CA ASP A 289 9.66 1.79 2.30
C ASP A 289 10.79 1.05 1.55
N GLN A 290 10.86 1.17 0.23
CA GLN A 290 11.82 0.42 -0.56
C GLN A 290 13.25 0.92 -0.28
N PRO A 291 14.18 0.04 0.14
CA PRO A 291 15.54 0.45 0.50
C PRO A 291 16.42 0.78 -0.72
N THR A 292 16.01 0.40 -1.94
CA THR A 292 16.84 0.57 -3.15
C THR A 292 16.03 0.91 -4.42
N PRO A 293 16.58 1.76 -5.33
CA PRO A 293 17.75 2.62 -5.12
C PRO A 293 17.41 3.82 -4.19
N GLN A 294 18.30 4.11 -3.22
CA GLN A 294 18.23 5.15 -2.17
C GLN A 294 16.81 5.59 -1.79
N GLY A 295 16.17 4.81 -0.92
CA GLY A 295 14.83 5.11 -0.40
C GLY A 295 14.80 5.26 1.12
N ALA A 296 13.71 5.87 1.59
CA ALA A 296 13.34 6.18 2.96
C ALA A 296 13.09 4.96 3.86
N GLY A 297 13.74 3.83 3.57
CA GLY A 297 13.25 2.51 3.91
C GLY A 297 12.92 2.33 5.39
N ALA A 298 13.88 2.61 6.26
CA ALA A 298 13.70 2.41 7.70
C ALA A 298 12.69 3.40 8.29
N ALA A 299 12.77 4.68 7.90
CA ALA A 299 11.86 5.72 8.38
C ALA A 299 10.41 5.44 7.94
N ALA A 300 10.19 5.18 6.65
CA ALA A 300 8.89 4.85 6.09
C ALA A 300 8.31 3.57 6.71
N ALA A 301 9.12 2.54 6.97
CA ALA A 301 8.70 1.33 7.68
C ALA A 301 8.28 1.63 9.13
N GLY A 302 9.05 2.46 9.85
CA GLY A 302 8.70 2.94 11.19
C GLY A 302 7.37 3.71 11.20
N TYR A 303 7.14 4.58 10.21
CA TYR A 303 5.89 5.31 10.06
C TYR A 303 4.73 4.36 9.74
N LEU A 304 4.91 3.37 8.86
CA LEU A 304 3.89 2.39 8.53
C LEU A 304 3.51 1.53 9.74
N TRP A 305 4.49 1.13 10.56
CA TRP A 305 4.23 0.47 11.84
C TRP A 305 3.38 1.36 12.73
N ALA A 306 3.73 2.64 12.86
CA ALA A 306 2.99 3.59 13.69
C ALA A 306 1.55 3.80 13.19
N GLN A 307 1.34 3.92 11.87
CA GLN A 307 0.01 4.02 11.26
C GLN A 307 -0.88 2.80 11.54
N SER A 308 -0.27 1.62 11.71
CA SER A 308 -0.99 0.35 11.84
C SER A 308 -1.22 -0.08 13.28
N ASN A 309 -0.36 0.36 14.20
CA ASN A 309 -0.33 -0.14 15.57
C ASN A 309 -0.70 0.90 16.63
N LEU A 310 -0.55 2.19 16.37
CA LEU A 310 -0.90 3.23 17.35
C LEU A 310 -2.42 3.53 17.33
N PRO A 311 -3.00 4.00 18.46
CA PRO A 311 -4.46 4.04 18.63
C PRO A 311 -5.20 4.92 17.63
N ASP A 312 -4.55 6.01 17.19
CA ASP A 312 -5.15 6.98 16.29
C ASP A 312 -4.97 6.64 14.80
N GLY A 313 -3.98 5.81 14.46
CA GLY A 313 -3.64 5.48 13.08
C GLY A 313 -3.46 6.72 12.19
N TRP A 314 -2.79 7.76 12.68
CA TRP A 314 -2.60 9.04 11.99
C TRP A 314 -2.04 8.84 10.57
N GLY A 315 -2.46 9.67 9.62
CA GLY A 315 -2.11 9.54 8.21
C GLY A 315 -2.87 8.45 7.45
N ARG A 316 -3.51 7.48 8.13
CA ARG A 316 -4.31 6.39 7.51
C ARG A 316 -5.78 6.45 7.93
N ALA A 317 -6.05 6.21 9.21
CA ALA A 317 -7.38 6.23 9.81
C ALA A 317 -7.85 7.66 10.07
N LYS A 318 -7.00 8.46 10.73
CA LYS A 318 -7.21 9.90 10.92
C LYS A 318 -6.25 10.71 10.04
N PRO A 319 -6.69 11.80 9.38
CA PRO A 319 -5.81 12.62 8.56
C PRO A 319 -4.82 13.40 9.44
N LEU A 320 -3.66 13.71 8.88
CA LEU A 320 -2.70 14.67 9.45
C LEU A 320 -3.06 16.08 8.98
N THR A 321 -2.67 17.11 9.71
CA THR A 321 -2.88 18.51 9.34
C THR A 321 -1.54 19.20 9.11
N ARG A 322 -1.28 19.73 7.91
CA ARG A 322 -0.01 20.41 7.61
C ARG A 322 0.17 21.63 8.51
N ALA A 323 1.36 21.74 9.10
CA ALA A 323 1.77 22.87 9.94
C ALA A 323 3.21 23.29 9.64
N LYS A 324 3.40 24.52 9.17
CA LYS A 324 4.71 25.10 8.82
C LYS A 324 5.37 25.82 9.99
N GLY A 325 4.60 26.35 10.94
CA GLY A 325 5.12 27.01 12.16
C GLY A 325 5.51 26.01 13.26
N ASP A 326 6.51 26.34 14.08
CA ASP A 326 7.00 25.52 15.22
C ASP A 326 7.51 24.11 14.87
N VAL A 327 7.97 23.86 13.64
CA VAL A 327 8.51 22.54 13.25
C VAL A 327 9.68 22.13 14.14
N ALA A 328 10.65 23.04 14.35
CA ALA A 328 11.80 22.78 15.21
C ALA A 328 11.42 22.51 16.67
N GLY A 329 10.42 23.22 17.20
CA GLY A 329 9.93 22.97 18.56
C GLY A 329 9.19 21.65 18.70
N ARG A 330 8.39 21.24 17.69
CA ARG A 330 7.79 19.90 17.64
C ARG A 330 8.84 18.80 17.58
N THR A 331 9.84 18.92 16.70
CA THR A 331 10.96 17.98 16.66
C THR A 331 11.70 17.93 18.00
N ALA A 332 11.97 19.08 18.62
CA ALA A 332 12.65 19.12 19.92
C ALA A 332 11.84 18.45 21.04
N ARG A 333 10.51 18.55 21.05
CA ARG A 333 9.67 17.87 22.05
C ARG A 333 9.69 16.34 21.90
N THR A 334 9.63 15.83 20.67
CA THR A 334 9.59 14.38 20.43
C THR A 334 10.98 13.74 20.44
N CYS A 335 11.98 14.40 19.84
CA CYS A 335 13.32 13.87 19.65
C CYS A 335 14.40 14.50 20.54
N GLY A 336 14.09 15.53 21.36
CA GLY A 336 15.11 16.23 22.14
C GLY A 336 15.77 15.39 23.24
N THR A 337 15.06 14.35 23.72
CA THR A 337 15.58 13.36 24.69
C THR A 337 16.00 12.05 24.04
N PHE A 338 15.98 11.96 22.71
CA PHE A 338 16.33 10.75 21.98
C PHE A 338 17.81 10.41 22.17
N GLN A 339 18.09 9.16 22.55
CA GLN A 339 19.45 8.67 22.71
C GLN A 339 19.85 7.86 21.49
N ALA A 340 20.78 8.39 20.70
CA ALA A 340 21.27 7.70 19.50
C ALA A 340 21.95 6.36 19.87
N ARG A 341 21.51 5.27 19.24
CA ARG A 341 22.01 3.91 19.37
C ARG A 341 22.89 3.56 18.18
N THR A 342 24.05 4.22 18.11
CA THR A 342 25.03 4.00 17.03
C THR A 342 25.64 2.60 17.03
N ASP A 343 25.47 1.85 18.13
CA ASP A 343 25.76 0.42 18.24
C ASP A 343 24.80 -0.47 17.42
N LEU A 344 23.58 0.02 17.14
CA LEU A 344 22.55 -0.70 16.40
C LEU A 344 22.32 -0.12 15.00
N VAL A 345 22.36 1.21 14.87
CA VAL A 345 22.06 1.93 13.62
C VAL A 345 23.20 2.89 13.31
N SER A 346 23.82 2.73 12.15
CA SER A 346 24.88 3.65 11.72
C SER A 346 24.32 5.05 11.50
N ASN A 347 24.96 6.06 12.09
CA ASN A 347 24.51 7.46 12.07
C ASN A 347 23.02 7.60 12.47
N ASP A 348 22.69 6.96 13.61
CA ASP A 348 21.34 6.89 14.14
C ASP A 348 20.72 8.26 14.35
N SER A 349 19.46 8.38 13.95
CA SER A 349 18.66 9.58 14.01
C SER A 349 17.23 9.25 14.43
N CYS A 350 16.55 10.23 15.01
CA CYS A 350 15.17 10.08 15.45
C CYS A 350 14.20 10.33 14.28
N GLY A 351 13.48 9.31 13.84
CA GLY A 351 12.34 9.43 12.92
C GLY A 351 11.03 9.56 13.69
N GLU A 352 10.53 10.78 13.87
CA GLU A 352 9.30 11.05 14.63
C GLU A 352 8.01 10.82 13.84
N PHE A 353 7.00 10.24 14.49
CA PHE A 353 5.63 10.13 13.96
C PHE A 353 4.57 10.33 15.06
N PRO A 354 3.53 11.16 14.86
CA PRO A 354 3.25 12.00 13.67
C PRO A 354 4.36 13.02 13.37
N PHE A 355 4.50 13.41 12.09
CA PHE A 355 5.61 14.25 11.64
C PHE A 355 5.61 15.64 12.30
N ALA A 356 6.78 16.20 12.58
CA ALA A 356 6.90 17.56 13.10
C ALA A 356 6.39 18.66 12.13
N VAL A 357 6.20 18.36 10.85
CA VAL A 357 5.53 19.23 9.87
C VAL A 357 4.00 19.15 9.91
N THR A 358 3.45 18.55 10.97
CA THR A 358 2.00 18.40 11.20
C THR A 358 1.60 18.93 12.57
N ARG A 359 0.32 19.30 12.73
CA ARG A 359 -0.22 19.77 14.03
C ARG A 359 -0.23 18.65 15.08
N GLU A 360 -0.36 17.41 14.63
CA GLU A 360 -0.43 16.22 15.47
C GLU A 360 0.96 15.76 15.94
N GLY A 361 2.04 16.29 15.38
CA GLY A 361 3.40 16.01 15.81
C GLY A 361 3.83 16.79 17.06
N GLY A 362 4.97 16.41 17.64
CA GLY A 362 5.57 17.13 18.76
C GLY A 362 5.02 16.75 20.14
N THR A 363 4.52 15.52 20.27
CA THR A 363 4.29 14.88 21.57
C THR A 363 5.61 14.70 22.32
N ASP A 364 5.56 14.71 23.66
CA ASP A 364 6.73 14.43 24.50
C ASP A 364 7.30 13.04 24.15
N GLY A 365 8.59 13.01 23.78
CA GLY A 365 9.29 11.79 23.40
C GLY A 365 9.21 10.68 24.44
N ALA A 366 9.12 11.00 25.73
CA ALA A 366 9.00 10.02 26.81
C ALA A 366 7.66 9.25 26.80
N GLN A 367 6.68 9.72 26.05
CA GLN A 367 5.39 9.05 25.87
C GLN A 367 5.34 8.20 24.60
N CYS A 368 6.29 8.38 23.68
CA CYS A 368 6.31 7.69 22.40
C CYS A 368 6.81 6.25 22.52
N ALA A 369 6.34 5.38 21.63
CA ALA A 369 6.97 4.10 21.41
C ALA A 369 8.34 4.31 20.75
N GLU A 370 9.39 3.75 21.33
CA GLU A 370 10.72 3.73 20.75
C GLU A 370 10.87 2.45 19.91
N ILE A 371 11.13 2.62 18.62
CA ILE A 371 11.10 1.50 17.67
C ILE A 371 12.37 1.43 16.83
N LEU A 372 12.72 0.22 16.40
CA LEU A 372 13.88 -0.06 15.54
C LEU A 372 13.43 -0.84 14.30
N PRO A 373 13.19 -0.15 13.17
CA PRO A 373 12.96 -0.80 11.88
C PRO A 373 14.25 -1.41 11.34
N ARG A 374 14.22 -2.71 11.00
CA ARG A 374 15.33 -3.47 10.40
C ARG A 374 14.89 -4.15 9.13
N HIS A 375 15.64 -3.93 8.06
CA HIS A 375 15.37 -4.59 6.79
C HIS A 375 15.91 -6.02 6.84
N SER A 376 15.08 -7.00 6.49
CA SER A 376 15.52 -8.39 6.40
C SER A 376 16.36 -8.62 5.16
N THR A 377 17.39 -9.46 5.29
CA THR A 377 18.24 -9.92 4.17
C THR A 377 17.46 -10.63 3.06
N ARG A 378 16.19 -10.99 3.28
CA ARG A 378 15.31 -11.66 2.30
C ARG A 378 14.12 -10.82 1.84
N GLY A 379 14.08 -9.53 2.18
CA GLY A 379 13.06 -8.57 1.76
C GLY A 379 11.98 -8.34 2.81
N GLY A 380 11.66 -7.06 3.05
CA GLY A 380 10.66 -6.63 4.03
C GLY A 380 11.28 -6.09 5.34
N TRP A 381 10.43 -5.45 6.14
CA TRP A 381 10.85 -4.76 7.37
C TRP A 381 10.33 -5.48 8.63
N VAL A 382 11.21 -5.68 9.61
CA VAL A 382 10.84 -5.97 11.01
C VAL A 382 10.87 -4.64 11.76
N THR A 383 9.91 -4.39 12.65
CA THR A 383 10.00 -3.27 13.59
C THR A 383 10.01 -3.81 15.01
N ASP A 384 11.15 -3.71 15.67
CA ASP A 384 11.28 -4.07 17.08
C ASP A 384 10.83 -2.89 17.95
N VAL A 385 10.06 -3.14 19.01
CA VAL A 385 9.70 -2.13 20.01
C VAL A 385 10.72 -2.22 21.15
N LEU A 386 11.50 -1.15 21.33
CA LEU A 386 12.55 -1.06 22.36
C LEU A 386 12.00 -0.55 23.69
N ASP A 387 11.09 0.44 23.63
CA ASP A 387 10.41 1.02 24.80
C ASP A 387 9.00 1.50 24.42
N GLY A 388 8.11 1.60 25.39
CA GLY A 388 6.70 1.90 25.17
C GLY A 388 5.92 0.77 24.49
N GLY A 389 4.91 1.11 23.67
CA GLY A 389 4.10 0.11 22.99
C GLY A 389 2.97 0.67 22.14
N THR A 390 2.05 -0.19 21.73
CA THR A 390 0.93 0.15 20.83
C THR A 390 -0.10 1.09 21.45
N SER A 391 -0.05 1.32 22.77
CA SER A 391 -0.86 2.32 23.48
C SER A 391 -0.27 3.73 23.42
N SER A 392 0.96 3.90 22.92
CA SER A 392 1.60 5.21 22.83
C SER A 392 0.92 6.12 21.81
N PRO A 393 0.87 7.45 22.05
CA PRO A 393 0.28 8.41 21.11
C PRO A 393 1.16 8.70 19.88
N CYS A 394 2.45 8.36 19.94
CA CYS A 394 3.47 8.66 18.93
C CYS A 394 4.52 7.55 18.89
N ALA A 395 5.37 7.57 17.86
CA ALA A 395 6.55 6.74 17.73
C ALA A 395 7.80 7.58 17.46
N ARG A 396 8.95 7.13 17.97
CA ARG A 396 10.29 7.61 17.64
C ARG A 396 11.11 6.43 17.15
N ALA A 397 11.46 6.45 15.86
CA ALA A 397 12.19 5.36 15.23
C ALA A 397 13.71 5.64 15.22
N HIS A 398 14.51 4.62 15.55
CA HIS A 398 15.94 4.59 15.31
C HIS A 398 16.21 4.28 13.84
N VAL A 399 16.65 5.27 13.07
CA VAL A 399 16.84 5.15 11.62
C VAL A 399 18.11 5.84 11.17
N PRO A 400 18.80 5.33 10.13
CA PRO A 400 19.92 6.05 9.53
C PRO A 400 19.50 7.45 9.10
N LEU A 401 20.36 8.45 9.33
CA LEU A 401 20.06 9.84 8.94
C LEU A 401 19.66 9.98 7.46
N ALA A 402 20.28 9.20 6.57
CA ALA A 402 19.96 9.21 5.15
C ALA A 402 18.53 8.75 4.86
N ASP A 403 18.04 7.74 5.57
CA ASP A 403 16.67 7.23 5.43
C ASP A 403 15.65 8.26 5.94
N LYS A 404 15.96 8.95 7.05
CA LYS A 404 15.15 10.06 7.55
C LYS A 404 15.05 11.18 6.51
N GLN A 405 16.19 11.63 5.98
CA GLN A 405 16.24 12.70 4.97
C GLN A 405 15.51 12.30 3.68
N ALA A 406 15.62 11.05 3.26
CA ALA A 406 14.87 10.54 2.11
C ALA A 406 13.35 10.52 2.37
N ALA A 407 12.91 10.19 3.59
CA ALA A 407 11.49 10.23 3.95
C ALA A 407 10.95 11.66 3.96
N GLU A 408 11.72 12.60 4.52
CA GLU A 408 11.40 14.03 4.52
C GLU A 408 11.32 14.58 3.09
N ALA A 409 12.23 14.17 2.21
CA ALA A 409 12.19 14.55 0.80
C ALA A 409 10.95 14.01 0.08
N GLN A 410 10.57 12.75 0.29
CA GLN A 410 9.33 12.18 -0.27
C GLN A 410 8.09 12.88 0.27
N LEU A 411 8.07 13.25 1.56
CA LEU A 411 6.98 14.00 2.16
C LEU A 411 6.87 15.40 1.55
N ALA A 412 7.99 16.10 1.37
CA ALA A 412 8.04 17.41 0.72
C ALA A 412 7.58 17.35 -0.74
N GLU A 413 8.09 16.39 -1.52
CA GLU A 413 7.67 16.15 -2.89
C GLU A 413 6.18 15.81 -2.96
N GLY A 414 5.69 14.99 -2.03
CA GLY A 414 4.28 14.67 -1.90
C GLY A 414 3.41 15.90 -1.62
N PHE A 415 3.87 16.82 -0.78
CA PHE A 415 3.18 18.09 -0.55
C PHE A 415 3.16 18.97 -1.81
N GLU A 416 4.20 18.95 -2.64
CA GLU A 416 4.20 19.64 -3.93
C GLU A 416 3.24 19.00 -4.94
N ASN A 417 3.40 17.70 -5.16
CA ASN A 417 2.61 16.93 -6.11
C ASN A 417 1.13 16.92 -5.76
N GLN A 418 0.79 16.99 -4.48
CA GLN A 418 -0.59 17.10 -4.02
C GLN A 418 -0.97 18.53 -3.65
N ARG A 419 -0.12 19.54 -3.80
CA ARG A 419 -0.37 20.91 -3.33
C ARG A 419 -0.95 21.00 -1.92
N VAL A 420 -0.33 20.37 -0.93
CA VAL A 420 -0.74 20.46 0.48
C VAL A 420 -0.20 21.75 1.06
N VAL A 421 -1.09 22.66 1.44
CA VAL A 421 -0.72 23.97 2.04
C VAL A 421 -0.98 23.97 3.55
N GLU A 422 -0.63 25.07 4.23
CA GLU A 422 -0.92 25.24 5.65
C GLU A 422 -2.40 24.97 5.95
N ASP A 423 -2.64 24.21 7.03
CA ASP A 423 -3.94 23.79 7.53
C ASP A 423 -4.71 22.79 6.66
N ASP A 424 -4.16 22.37 5.50
CA ASP A 424 -4.74 21.27 4.76
C ASP A 424 -4.60 19.97 5.57
N GLN A 425 -5.72 19.26 5.70
CA GLN A 425 -5.69 17.87 6.11
C GLN A 425 -5.17 17.00 4.95
N PHE A 426 -4.42 15.94 5.26
CA PHE A 426 -3.88 15.01 4.28
C PHE A 426 -3.74 13.60 4.84
N LYS A 427 -3.72 12.60 3.95
CA LYS A 427 -3.33 11.22 4.27
C LYS A 427 -1.92 10.94 3.76
N VAL A 428 -1.28 9.95 4.38
CA VAL A 428 0.01 9.40 3.90
C VAL A 428 -0.20 7.93 3.60
N GLU A 429 0.03 7.56 2.35
CA GLU A 429 0.01 6.18 1.87
C GLU A 429 1.45 5.70 1.72
N ILE A 430 1.84 4.71 2.52
CA ILE A 430 3.18 4.14 2.50
C ILE A 430 3.12 2.80 1.75
N SER A 431 3.75 2.74 0.60
CA SER A 431 3.88 1.53 -0.23
C SER A 431 5.05 0.68 0.24
N GLY A 432 4.83 -0.63 0.45
CA GLY A 432 5.84 -1.49 1.05
C GLY A 432 5.41 -2.91 1.47
N SER A 433 6.39 -3.77 1.77
CA SER A 433 6.16 -5.17 2.18
C SER A 433 6.01 -5.30 3.69
N ILE A 434 4.79 -5.63 4.12
CA ILE A 434 4.42 -5.97 5.51
C ILE A 434 4.69 -7.43 5.88
N ALA A 435 5.38 -8.20 5.03
CA ALA A 435 5.73 -9.57 5.40
C ALA A 435 6.75 -9.51 6.53
N GLU A 436 6.27 -9.59 7.77
CA GLU A 436 7.11 -9.64 8.96
C GLU A 436 8.15 -10.74 8.77
N PRO A 437 9.44 -10.37 8.70
CA PRO A 437 10.49 -11.34 8.49
C PRO A 437 10.49 -12.36 9.63
N GLN A 438 10.54 -13.65 9.30
CA GLN A 438 10.60 -14.75 10.26
C GLN A 438 11.93 -15.48 10.15
N ALA A 439 12.33 -16.16 11.23
CA ALA A 439 13.45 -17.09 11.23
C ALA A 439 13.38 -18.04 10.02
N VAL A 440 14.54 -18.38 9.44
CA VAL A 440 14.63 -19.13 8.17
C VAL A 440 13.83 -20.42 8.23
N CYS A 441 13.92 -21.16 9.33
CA CYS A 441 13.18 -22.40 9.51
C CYS A 441 11.66 -22.18 9.57
N ARG A 442 11.15 -21.02 10.01
CA ARG A 442 9.71 -20.74 10.09
C ARG A 442 9.08 -20.35 8.75
N GLN A 443 9.88 -19.85 7.82
CA GLN A 443 9.40 -19.42 6.50
C GLN A 443 8.84 -20.58 5.67
N ASN A 444 9.49 -21.75 5.73
CA ASN A 444 9.07 -22.94 5.00
C ASN A 444 9.23 -24.18 5.86
N ALA A 445 8.11 -24.80 6.22
CA ALA A 445 8.12 -26.09 6.89
C ALA A 445 8.51 -27.19 5.88
N PRO A 446 9.49 -28.06 6.18
CA PRO A 446 9.88 -29.14 5.28
C PRO A 446 8.71 -30.10 5.02
N ALA A 447 8.62 -30.64 3.81
CA ALA A 447 7.60 -31.65 3.49
C ALA A 447 7.60 -32.80 4.52
N GLY A 448 6.42 -33.17 5.01
CA GLY A 448 6.24 -34.18 6.05
C GLY A 448 6.42 -33.70 7.50
N SER A 449 6.67 -32.41 7.72
CA SER A 449 6.67 -31.85 9.09
C SER A 449 5.26 -31.65 9.62
N VAL A 450 5.09 -31.75 10.94
CA VAL A 450 3.87 -31.42 11.67
C VAL A 450 4.00 -30.06 12.38
N PRO A 451 2.94 -29.24 12.45
CA PRO A 451 2.97 -27.97 13.21
C PRO A 451 3.24 -28.19 14.70
N SER A 452 4.02 -27.29 15.31
CA SER A 452 4.27 -27.25 16.76
C SER A 452 4.40 -25.80 17.22
N GLY A 453 3.34 -25.26 17.84
CA GLY A 453 3.25 -23.84 18.19
C GLY A 453 3.28 -22.97 16.94
N ASN A 454 4.19 -21.99 16.91
CA ASN A 454 4.47 -21.13 15.75
C ASN A 454 5.59 -21.67 14.84
N GLY A 455 6.00 -22.93 15.04
CA GLY A 455 7.01 -23.63 14.24
C GLY A 455 6.56 -25.04 13.85
N TRP A 456 7.49 -25.97 13.73
CA TRP A 456 7.22 -27.33 13.23
C TRP A 456 8.21 -28.36 13.76
N ILE A 457 7.82 -29.64 13.70
CA ILE A 457 8.64 -30.81 14.02
C ILE A 457 8.59 -31.78 12.83
N LYS A 458 9.72 -32.38 12.48
CA LYS A 458 9.83 -33.41 11.45
C LYS A 458 10.68 -34.55 11.96
N ASN A 459 10.09 -35.75 11.99
CA ASN A 459 10.79 -36.99 12.25
C ASN A 459 10.86 -37.79 10.94
N THR A 460 11.95 -38.51 10.76
CA THR A 460 12.18 -39.38 9.60
C THR A 460 12.65 -40.73 10.09
N THR A 461 12.38 -41.76 9.30
CA THR A 461 12.70 -43.14 9.66
C THR A 461 13.40 -43.86 8.53
N ALA A 462 14.23 -44.83 8.90
CA ALA A 462 14.90 -45.74 7.99
C ALA A 462 14.36 -47.17 8.18
N PRO A 463 14.21 -47.96 7.10
CA PRO A 463 13.78 -49.35 7.22
C PRO A 463 14.85 -50.22 7.90
N VAL A 464 14.42 -51.21 8.65
CA VAL A 464 15.27 -52.26 9.23
C VAL A 464 14.69 -53.65 8.95
N PRO A 465 15.54 -54.69 8.79
CA PRO A 465 15.06 -56.05 8.52
C PRO A 465 14.16 -56.62 9.63
N HIS A 466 14.35 -56.16 10.88
CA HIS A 466 13.61 -56.61 12.05
C HIS A 466 13.31 -55.45 13.00
N VAL A 467 12.12 -55.41 13.61
CA VAL A 467 11.83 -54.48 14.73
C VAL A 467 12.75 -54.77 15.92
N ASN A 468 13.11 -56.04 16.15
CA ASN A 468 14.11 -56.44 17.15
C ASN A 468 15.02 -57.55 16.59
N LYS A 469 16.34 -57.33 16.56
CA LYS A 469 17.35 -58.28 16.06
C LYS A 469 17.42 -59.57 16.89
N THR A 470 17.15 -59.48 18.19
CA THR A 470 17.19 -60.60 19.14
C THR A 470 15.97 -61.51 19.06
N VAL A 471 14.96 -61.15 18.26
CA VAL A 471 13.73 -61.92 18.08
C VAL A 471 13.68 -62.44 16.63
N PRO A 472 14.04 -63.72 16.37
CA PRO A 472 14.24 -64.25 15.01
C PRO A 472 13.05 -64.18 14.06
N LEU A 473 11.83 -64.03 14.60
CA LEU A 473 10.58 -63.93 13.83
C LEU A 473 10.00 -62.51 13.85
N SER A 474 10.77 -61.52 14.31
CA SER A 474 10.33 -60.13 14.30
C SER A 474 10.13 -59.65 12.86
N PRO A 475 8.98 -59.03 12.53
CA PRO A 475 8.76 -58.50 11.19
C PRO A 475 9.74 -57.35 10.89
N ALA A 476 9.88 -57.01 9.61
CA ALA A 476 10.53 -55.77 9.21
C ALA A 476 9.87 -54.56 9.86
N GLY A 477 10.68 -53.53 10.13
CA GLY A 477 10.24 -52.34 10.85
C GLY A 477 10.94 -51.08 10.37
N THR A 478 10.79 -50.02 11.13
CA THR A 478 11.44 -48.72 10.90
C THR A 478 12.11 -48.23 12.17
N ARG A 479 13.30 -47.63 12.05
CA ARG A 479 14.03 -46.97 13.14
C ARG A 479 14.05 -45.46 12.92
N ALA A 480 14.13 -44.68 13.99
CA ALA A 480 14.28 -43.24 13.88
C ALA A 480 15.61 -42.88 13.20
N GLU A 481 15.59 -42.06 12.15
CA GLU A 481 16.79 -41.69 11.37
C GLU A 481 17.25 -40.26 11.65
N ARG A 482 16.30 -39.32 11.75
CA ARG A 482 16.58 -37.92 12.07
C ARG A 482 15.34 -37.24 12.59
N ALA A 483 15.52 -36.39 13.58
CA ALA A 483 14.51 -35.49 14.08
C ALA A 483 14.97 -34.03 13.95
N GLN A 484 14.09 -33.18 13.44
CA GLN A 484 14.33 -31.74 13.23
C GLN A 484 13.15 -30.95 13.80
N ALA A 485 13.43 -29.79 14.36
CA ALA A 485 12.41 -28.87 14.81
C ALA A 485 12.79 -27.42 14.55
N CYS A 486 11.78 -26.61 14.24
CA CYS A 486 11.85 -25.17 14.28
C CYS A 486 11.01 -24.70 15.47
N LEU A 487 11.66 -24.17 16.50
CA LEU A 487 11.05 -23.87 17.79
C LEU A 487 10.98 -22.35 17.98
N GLY A 488 9.79 -21.77 18.05
CA GLY A 488 9.64 -20.38 18.46
C GLY A 488 9.54 -20.22 19.97
N ILE A 489 9.05 -19.06 20.41
CA ILE A 489 8.82 -18.76 21.84
C ILE A 489 7.75 -19.71 22.42
N ALA A 490 8.04 -20.23 23.61
CA ALA A 490 7.17 -21.07 24.42
C ALA A 490 6.53 -22.23 23.62
N PRO A 491 7.34 -23.14 23.05
CA PRO A 491 6.81 -24.25 22.27
C PRO A 491 5.85 -25.08 23.13
N PRO A 492 4.75 -25.59 22.55
CA PRO A 492 3.75 -26.36 23.31
C PRO A 492 4.38 -27.63 23.87
N LYS A 493 3.83 -28.14 24.99
CA LYS A 493 4.25 -29.44 25.51
C LYS A 493 3.82 -30.56 24.55
N GLY A 494 4.74 -31.47 24.27
CA GLY A 494 4.51 -32.72 23.56
C GLY A 494 3.90 -33.81 24.44
N THR A 495 4.04 -35.06 24.03
CA THR A 495 3.49 -36.24 24.73
C THR A 495 4.59 -37.07 25.37
N GLU A 496 4.24 -37.77 26.45
CA GLU A 496 5.16 -38.68 27.13
C GLU A 496 5.53 -39.88 26.24
N ALA A 497 6.69 -40.49 26.47
CA ALA A 497 7.15 -41.62 25.67
C ALA A 497 6.45 -42.93 26.08
N GLU A 498 5.91 -43.66 25.12
CA GLU A 498 5.21 -44.93 25.33
C GLU A 498 5.41 -45.93 24.16
N GLY A 499 4.83 -47.11 24.28
CA GLY A 499 4.78 -48.13 23.23
C GLY A 499 6.05 -48.98 23.08
N ASP A 500 6.01 -49.97 22.19
CA ASP A 500 7.16 -50.82 21.88
C ASP A 500 7.83 -50.29 20.61
N ILE A 501 8.92 -49.56 20.80
CA ILE A 501 9.71 -48.97 19.72
C ILE A 501 10.72 -49.98 19.17
N THR A 502 11.19 -49.76 17.93
CA THR A 502 12.24 -50.59 17.32
C THR A 502 13.48 -50.66 18.20
N GLY A 503 13.97 -51.88 18.44
CA GLY A 503 15.10 -52.18 19.31
C GLY A 503 14.78 -52.24 20.82
N TRP A 504 13.52 -52.07 21.24
CA TRP A 504 13.19 -52.08 22.68
C TRP A 504 13.48 -53.43 23.35
N ALA A 505 13.13 -54.54 22.71
CA ALA A 505 13.44 -55.88 23.24
C ALA A 505 14.94 -56.19 23.13
N ASP A 506 15.61 -55.67 22.11
CA ASP A 506 17.07 -55.79 21.98
C ASP A 506 17.80 -55.11 23.15
N ALA A 507 17.32 -53.93 23.55
CA ALA A 507 17.88 -53.19 24.68
C ALA A 507 17.67 -53.93 26.00
N ASP A 508 16.49 -54.54 26.19
CA ASP A 508 16.18 -55.35 27.37
C ASP A 508 17.02 -56.64 27.44
N ALA A 509 17.19 -57.31 26.30
CA ALA A 509 18.06 -58.47 26.16
C ALA A 509 19.52 -58.12 26.47
N PHE A 510 20.03 -57.00 25.94
CA PHE A 510 21.38 -56.52 26.22
C PHE A 510 21.57 -56.22 27.71
N ARG A 511 20.62 -55.51 28.32
CA ARG A 511 20.64 -55.21 29.76
C ARG A 511 20.70 -56.49 30.60
N THR A 512 19.88 -57.47 30.26
CA THR A 512 19.80 -58.77 30.95
C THR A 512 21.09 -59.57 30.79
N ALA A 513 21.63 -59.66 29.58
CA ALA A 513 22.88 -60.36 29.28
C ALA A 513 24.08 -59.77 30.04
N ASN A 514 24.06 -58.48 30.36
CA ASN A 514 25.10 -57.79 31.11
C ASN A 514 24.80 -57.67 32.62
N SER A 515 23.81 -58.39 33.15
CA SER A 515 23.46 -58.43 34.58
C SER A 515 23.30 -57.06 35.25
N THR A 516 22.78 -56.07 34.52
CA THR A 516 22.62 -54.69 35.02
C THR A 516 21.16 -54.38 35.33
N THR A 517 20.91 -53.72 36.47
CA THR A 517 19.58 -53.28 36.91
C THR A 517 19.26 -51.85 36.49
N ALA A 518 20.13 -51.21 35.69
CA ALA A 518 19.90 -49.85 35.25
C ALA A 518 18.63 -49.70 34.41
N GLY A 519 17.96 -48.55 34.59
CA GLY A 519 16.75 -48.23 33.84
C GLY A 519 17.04 -48.03 32.36
N LEU A 520 16.21 -48.60 31.51
CA LEU A 520 16.08 -48.24 30.10
C LEU A 520 15.05 -47.14 29.95
N ALA A 521 15.20 -46.32 28.92
CA ALA A 521 14.28 -45.26 28.58
C ALA A 521 14.01 -45.23 27.08
N ARG A 522 12.84 -44.70 26.74
CA ARG A 522 12.49 -44.32 25.37
C ARG A 522 12.94 -42.87 25.23
N CYS A 523 14.15 -42.67 24.71
CA CYS A 523 14.71 -41.33 24.57
C CYS A 523 14.02 -40.59 23.43
N HIS A 524 13.42 -39.45 23.74
CA HIS A 524 12.99 -38.48 22.74
C HIS A 524 14.17 -37.90 21.98
N LEU A 525 14.06 -37.81 20.65
CA LEU A 525 15.01 -37.06 19.82
C LEU A 525 14.71 -35.55 19.88
N ILE A 526 13.45 -35.15 19.70
CA ILE A 526 12.93 -33.86 20.15
C ILE A 526 12.23 -34.07 21.48
N PRO A 527 12.66 -33.43 22.59
CA PRO A 527 12.07 -33.68 23.91
C PRO A 527 10.64 -33.18 23.99
N ASN A 528 9.82 -33.83 24.82
CA ASN A 528 8.42 -33.43 25.01
C ASN A 528 8.27 -31.98 25.54
N VAL A 529 9.23 -31.46 26.31
CA VAL A 529 9.22 -30.07 26.78
C VAL A 529 9.44 -29.04 25.66
N LEU A 530 9.83 -29.48 24.46
CA LEU A 530 9.94 -28.67 23.24
C LEU A 530 8.92 -29.08 22.17
N GLY A 531 7.88 -29.83 22.54
CA GLY A 531 6.79 -30.23 21.65
C GLY A 531 6.94 -31.61 21.02
N GLY A 532 8.03 -32.32 21.27
CA GLY A 532 8.27 -33.66 20.73
C GLY A 532 7.21 -34.67 21.16
N LYS A 533 6.75 -35.46 20.20
CA LYS A 533 5.75 -36.51 20.44
C LYS A 533 6.42 -37.81 20.86
N GLY A 534 5.80 -38.56 21.76
CA GLY A 534 6.25 -39.86 22.25
C GLY A 534 5.12 -40.90 22.34
N GLY A 535 3.90 -40.53 21.95
CA GLY A 535 2.72 -41.37 21.97
C GLY A 535 2.75 -42.45 20.89
N LYS A 536 2.17 -43.62 21.14
CA LYS A 536 2.07 -44.70 20.15
C LYS A 536 1.24 -44.26 18.92
N ASN A 537 0.26 -43.39 19.14
CA ASN A 537 -0.74 -43.00 18.14
C ASN A 537 -0.49 -41.60 17.54
N ASP A 538 0.58 -40.91 17.92
CA ASP A 538 0.86 -39.54 17.47
C ASP A 538 2.16 -39.41 16.65
N GLY A 539 2.65 -40.53 16.12
CA GLY A 539 3.94 -40.61 15.43
C GLY A 539 5.14 -40.61 16.39
N GLY A 540 4.90 -40.74 17.70
CA GLY A 540 5.93 -40.81 18.72
C GLY A 540 7.03 -41.85 18.48
N PRO A 541 6.76 -43.09 18.02
CA PRO A 541 7.81 -44.07 17.75
C PRO A 541 8.92 -43.57 16.81
N ASP A 542 8.61 -42.66 15.89
CA ASP A 542 9.58 -42.09 14.94
C ASP A 542 10.51 -41.05 15.59
N ASN A 543 10.15 -40.56 16.78
CA ASN A 543 10.90 -39.60 17.59
C ASN A 543 11.60 -40.27 18.77
N LEU A 544 11.59 -41.61 18.85
CA LEU A 544 12.08 -42.35 20.02
C LEU A 544 13.18 -43.34 19.63
N VAL A 545 14.18 -43.47 20.50
CA VAL A 545 15.18 -44.54 20.43
C VAL A 545 15.35 -45.23 21.78
N PRO A 546 15.64 -46.54 21.82
CA PRO A 546 16.00 -47.21 23.06
C PRO A 546 17.32 -46.66 23.60
N CYS A 547 17.36 -46.35 24.90
CA CYS A 547 18.54 -45.77 25.51
C CYS A 547 18.64 -46.07 27.00
N TRP A 548 19.80 -45.76 27.59
CA TRP A 548 19.92 -45.75 29.05
C TRP A 548 19.22 -44.55 29.68
N GLN A 549 18.44 -44.79 30.74
CA GLN A 549 17.82 -43.73 31.55
C GLN A 549 18.91 -42.84 32.16
N SER A 550 19.96 -43.43 32.71
CA SER A 550 21.15 -42.72 33.21
C SER A 550 22.32 -42.99 32.26
N GLY A 551 22.74 -41.97 31.52
CA GLY A 551 23.60 -42.09 30.34
C GLY A 551 23.12 -41.13 29.27
N MET A 552 22.63 -41.67 28.14
CA MET A 552 22.15 -40.86 27.02
C MET A 552 20.92 -40.00 27.38
N ASN A 553 19.91 -40.53 28.08
CA ASN A 553 18.70 -39.77 28.41
C ASN A 553 19.00 -38.65 29.43
N THR A 554 19.52 -39.04 30.60
CA THR A 554 19.79 -38.13 31.72
C THR A 554 21.20 -38.32 32.29
N GLY A 555 21.76 -37.26 32.87
CA GLY A 555 23.16 -37.20 33.32
C GLY A 555 23.85 -35.95 32.78
N THR A 556 25.17 -35.88 32.92
CA THR A 556 25.97 -34.75 32.42
C THR A 556 27.30 -35.22 31.85
N PRO A 557 27.60 -34.99 30.56
CA PRO A 557 26.67 -34.56 29.50
C PRO A 557 25.65 -35.67 29.16
N SER A 558 24.43 -35.30 28.78
CA SER A 558 23.38 -36.18 28.24
C SER A 558 22.49 -35.38 27.28
N MET A 559 21.50 -36.01 26.65
CA MET A 559 20.53 -35.28 25.84
C MET A 559 19.86 -34.18 26.67
N ARG A 560 19.46 -34.51 27.91
CA ARG A 560 18.86 -33.56 28.85
C ARG A 560 19.71 -32.31 29.11
N THR A 561 21.04 -32.42 29.08
CA THR A 561 21.95 -31.27 29.26
C THR A 561 21.72 -30.20 28.19
N TYR A 562 21.63 -30.60 26.92
CA TYR A 562 21.49 -29.68 25.79
C TYR A 562 20.04 -29.28 25.52
N GLU A 563 19.09 -30.19 25.79
CA GLU A 563 17.67 -29.87 25.80
C GLU A 563 17.34 -28.73 26.78
N ALA A 564 17.97 -28.71 27.97
CA ALA A 564 17.78 -27.65 28.94
C ALA A 564 18.26 -26.28 28.44
N VAL A 565 19.30 -26.25 27.59
CA VAL A 565 19.79 -25.02 26.93
C VAL A 565 18.74 -24.52 25.93
N ALA A 566 18.25 -25.39 25.05
CA ALA A 566 17.17 -25.06 24.10
C ALA A 566 15.88 -24.64 24.81
N GLN A 567 15.48 -25.35 25.87
CA GLN A 567 14.31 -25.03 26.68
C GLN A 567 14.42 -23.67 27.35
N ARG A 568 15.61 -23.26 27.83
CA ARG A 568 15.81 -21.93 28.40
C ARG A 568 15.73 -20.85 27.33
N ALA A 569 16.41 -21.06 26.20
CA ALA A 569 16.44 -20.10 25.10
C ALA A 569 15.05 -19.82 24.51
N ALA A 570 14.21 -20.86 24.41
CA ALA A 570 12.87 -20.78 23.84
C ALA A 570 11.80 -20.19 24.79
N ARG A 571 12.13 -19.79 26.03
CA ARG A 571 11.15 -19.14 26.92
C ARG A 571 10.75 -17.76 26.40
N GLU A 572 9.70 -17.20 26.99
CA GLU A 572 9.44 -15.77 26.82
C GLU A 572 10.62 -14.95 27.38
N VAL A 573 10.90 -13.78 26.78
CA VAL A 573 12.00 -12.91 27.20
C VAL A 573 11.89 -12.52 28.67
N LYS A 574 10.66 -12.27 29.16
CA LYS A 574 10.38 -11.96 30.57
C LYS A 574 10.76 -13.09 31.54
N ASP A 575 10.86 -14.33 31.04
CA ASP A 575 11.19 -15.54 31.79
C ASP A 575 12.64 -16.01 31.55
N GLY A 576 13.48 -15.12 30.99
CA GLY A 576 14.90 -15.39 30.69
C GLY A 576 15.16 -16.08 29.34
N GLY A 577 14.17 -16.07 28.44
CA GLY A 577 14.36 -16.47 27.04
C GLY A 577 15.13 -15.45 26.22
N ILE A 578 15.61 -15.87 25.04
CA ILE A 578 16.46 -15.02 24.18
C ILE A 578 15.87 -14.75 22.80
N LEU A 579 14.71 -15.34 22.47
CA LEU A 579 14.05 -15.21 21.16
C LEU A 579 13.10 -14.00 21.14
N GLY A 580 13.13 -13.24 20.06
CA GLY A 580 12.06 -12.31 19.69
C GLY A 580 10.86 -13.04 19.05
N PRO A 581 9.71 -12.36 18.85
CA PRO A 581 8.46 -12.98 18.37
C PRO A 581 8.58 -13.73 17.04
N ASN A 582 9.51 -13.29 16.19
CA ASN A 582 9.75 -13.84 14.85
C ASN A 582 11.04 -14.66 14.75
N ASP A 583 11.78 -14.81 15.85
CA ASP A 583 12.96 -15.68 15.92
C ASP A 583 12.55 -17.15 16.11
N ALA A 584 13.51 -18.06 15.94
CA ALA A 584 13.35 -19.48 16.24
C ALA A 584 14.68 -20.14 16.60
N ILE A 585 14.60 -21.32 17.19
CA ILE A 585 15.72 -22.26 17.30
C ILE A 585 15.52 -23.33 16.24
N PHE A 586 16.49 -23.50 15.36
CA PHE A 586 16.58 -24.70 14.54
C PHE A 586 17.33 -25.75 15.36
N TYR A 587 16.65 -26.85 15.67
CA TYR A 587 17.12 -27.93 16.52
C TYR A 587 17.13 -29.25 15.73
N GLN A 588 18.19 -30.04 15.83
CA GLN A 588 18.33 -31.29 15.09
C GLN A 588 19.01 -32.36 15.92
N VAL A 589 18.50 -33.59 15.83
CA VAL A 589 19.11 -34.80 16.41
C VAL A 589 19.16 -35.90 15.36
N THR A 590 20.32 -36.53 15.22
CA THR A 590 20.56 -37.65 14.30
C THR A 590 21.13 -38.83 15.08
N PRO A 591 20.39 -39.93 15.24
CA PRO A 591 20.94 -41.16 15.78
C PRO A 591 22.04 -41.74 14.90
N ASP A 592 23.12 -42.21 15.52
CA ASP A 592 24.23 -42.87 14.87
C ASP A 592 24.14 -44.38 15.08
N TYR A 593 24.09 -45.14 13.99
CA TYR A 593 23.89 -46.59 13.98
C TYR A 593 25.13 -47.27 13.42
N LEU A 594 25.49 -48.44 13.98
CA LEU A 594 26.68 -49.18 13.56
C LEU A 594 26.61 -49.64 12.10
N ASN A 595 25.42 -50.03 11.62
CA ASN A 595 25.18 -50.46 10.25
C ASN A 595 23.69 -50.34 9.86
N SER A 596 23.34 -50.82 8.66
CA SER A 596 21.96 -50.81 8.14
C SER A 596 20.98 -51.64 8.96
N ASP A 597 21.48 -52.65 9.68
CA ASP A 597 20.63 -53.63 10.36
C ASP A 597 20.46 -53.29 11.85
N SER A 598 21.20 -52.31 12.38
CA SER A 598 21.10 -51.85 13.77
C SER A 598 19.68 -51.39 14.10
N THR A 599 19.15 -51.79 15.25
CA THR A 599 17.85 -51.34 15.74
C THR A 599 18.01 -50.28 16.84
N ILE A 600 19.18 -50.23 17.48
CA ILE A 600 19.52 -49.29 18.54
C ILE A 600 20.74 -48.46 18.12
N PRO A 601 20.71 -47.13 18.26
CA PRO A 601 21.86 -46.31 17.93
C PRO A 601 22.96 -46.44 19.00
N GLN A 602 24.22 -46.37 18.57
CA GLN A 602 25.38 -46.34 19.46
C GLN A 602 25.59 -44.96 20.10
N ALA A 603 25.01 -43.92 19.51
CA ALA A 603 25.07 -42.54 19.96
C ALA A 603 24.00 -41.68 19.26
N VAL A 604 23.88 -40.42 19.67
CA VAL A 604 23.17 -39.39 18.91
C VAL A 604 24.06 -38.17 18.72
N THR A 605 23.95 -37.52 17.56
CA THR A 605 24.52 -36.19 17.32
C THR A 605 23.41 -35.16 17.42
N MET A 606 23.55 -34.17 18.29
CA MET A 606 22.58 -33.09 18.49
C MET A 606 23.20 -31.74 18.11
N SER A 607 22.39 -30.83 17.58
CA SER A 607 22.81 -29.45 17.27
C SER A 607 21.65 -28.49 17.44
N ALA A 608 21.95 -27.23 17.78
CA ALA A 608 20.96 -26.17 17.77
C ALA A 608 21.56 -24.81 17.45
N ARG A 609 20.83 -23.99 16.69
CA ARG A 609 21.18 -22.59 16.41
C ARG A 609 19.96 -21.70 16.56
N VAL A 610 20.16 -20.49 17.03
CA VAL A 610 19.15 -19.42 16.96
C VAL A 610 19.19 -18.86 15.56
N GLU A 611 18.02 -18.77 14.93
CA GLU A 611 17.79 -18.09 13.66
C GLU A 611 16.94 -16.87 13.95
N ARG A 612 17.45 -15.69 13.60
CA ARG A 612 16.79 -14.42 13.84
C ARG A 612 15.93 -14.01 12.65
N SER A 613 14.92 -13.19 12.90
CA SER A 613 14.03 -12.61 11.88
C SER A 613 14.77 -11.82 10.79
N ASP A 614 15.91 -11.22 11.12
CA ASP A 614 16.78 -10.49 10.17
C ASP A 614 17.57 -11.40 9.21
N GLY A 615 17.52 -12.71 9.42
CA GLY A 615 18.24 -13.73 8.65
C GLY A 615 19.62 -14.09 9.21
N THR A 616 20.06 -13.47 10.31
CA THR A 616 21.27 -13.88 11.02
C THR A 616 21.05 -15.19 11.77
N SER A 617 22.13 -15.93 12.01
CA SER A 617 22.08 -17.15 12.81
C SER A 617 23.32 -17.28 13.69
N GLN A 618 23.12 -17.79 14.90
CA GLN A 618 24.17 -18.02 15.89
C GLN A 618 24.01 -19.41 16.52
N PRO A 619 25.10 -20.18 16.69
CA PRO A 619 25.05 -21.46 17.41
C PRO A 619 24.51 -21.28 18.82
N LEU A 620 23.54 -22.10 19.21
CA LEU A 620 23.09 -22.21 20.60
C LEU A 620 23.93 -23.24 21.36
N PHE A 621 24.21 -24.36 20.69
CA PHE A 621 25.29 -25.29 21.03
C PHE A 621 25.79 -25.96 19.73
N PRO A 622 27.07 -26.35 19.66
CA PRO A 622 27.64 -26.96 18.45
C PRO A 622 27.10 -28.38 18.24
N ASP A 623 27.61 -29.07 17.22
CA ASP A 623 27.38 -30.52 17.08
C ASP A 623 27.97 -31.25 18.30
N VAL A 624 27.10 -31.89 19.08
CA VAL A 624 27.47 -32.64 20.29
C VAL A 624 27.13 -34.11 20.11
N TYR A 625 28.10 -34.97 20.39
CA TYR A 625 27.99 -36.42 20.24
C TYR A 625 27.79 -37.08 21.61
N ILE A 626 26.67 -37.77 21.79
CA ILE A 626 26.27 -38.36 23.08
C ILE A 626 26.14 -39.86 22.89
N THR A 627 27.03 -40.61 23.54
CA THR A 627 27.07 -42.07 23.45
C THR A 627 25.90 -42.73 24.18
N ASN A 628 25.40 -43.84 23.64
CA ASN A 628 24.34 -44.64 24.24
C ASN A 628 24.86 -45.64 25.28
N THR A 629 25.76 -45.17 26.16
CA THR A 629 26.43 -45.97 27.20
C THR A 629 25.73 -45.84 28.55
N GLN A 630 25.88 -46.84 29.41
CA GLN A 630 25.34 -46.77 30.77
C GLN A 630 26.17 -45.75 31.55
N LYS A 631 25.55 -44.63 31.93
CA LYS A 631 26.27 -43.42 32.39
C LYS A 631 27.30 -42.97 31.33
N ASN A 632 28.13 -41.99 31.68
CA ASN A 632 29.20 -41.50 30.80
C ASN A 632 30.50 -42.29 30.99
N THR A 633 30.39 -43.62 31.06
CA THR A 633 31.53 -44.51 31.36
C THR A 633 32.21 -45.04 30.11
N GLY A 634 31.59 -44.92 28.94
CA GLY A 634 32.08 -45.57 27.71
C GLY A 634 31.81 -47.08 27.66
N GLN A 635 31.25 -47.66 28.74
CA GLN A 635 30.94 -49.08 28.85
C GLN A 635 29.46 -49.33 28.62
N LEU A 636 29.11 -50.57 28.24
CA LEU A 636 27.72 -51.02 28.08
C LEU A 636 26.95 -50.14 27.09
N ASN A 637 27.50 -49.94 25.89
CA ASN A 637 26.79 -49.25 24.81
C ASN A 637 25.64 -50.13 24.30
N LEU A 638 24.42 -49.59 24.23
CA LEU A 638 23.25 -50.32 23.72
C LEU A 638 23.22 -50.47 22.20
N GLY A 639 24.04 -49.70 21.46
CA GLY A 639 24.12 -49.80 20.01
C GLY A 639 24.51 -51.19 19.52
N ASN A 640 23.86 -51.66 18.45
CA ASN A 640 23.97 -53.05 17.95
C ASN A 640 24.12 -53.18 16.43
#